data_AF-A0A8R2FEE0-F1
#
_entry.id   AF-A0A8R2FEE0-F1
#
_cell.length_a   1.000
_cell.length_b   1.000
_cell.length_c   1.000
_cell.angle_alpha   90.00
_cell.angle_beta   90.00
_cell.angle_gamma   90.00
#
_symmetry.space_group_name_H-M   'P 1'
#
loop_
_entity.id
_entity.type
_entity.pdbx_description
1 polymer ?
#
loop_
_entity_poly.entity_id
_entity_poly.type
_entity_poly.pdbx_seq_one_letter_code
_entity_poly.pdbx_strand_id
1 'polypeptide(L)'
;MALVTEHLGFGLTASLSFEHPYPFARRLSTLDHLTKGRIGWNIVTSYLESGARNIGYQAQSDHDSRYDYADEYLQVVYKLLEGSWEQDAVLRDSERRIFSDPRKIHPINHQGTFFNVPGIHLCEPSPQRTPVLYQAGASSRGKQFAAEHAECVFVAAPSKVLLKKTVADIRRRAEEAAAIRAAS
;
A
#
# COMPACT_ATOMS: atom_id res chain seq x y z
N MET A 1 0.87 17.55 13.44
CA MET A 1 -0.12 17.92 12.39
C MET A 1 -1.49 17.33 12.69
N ALA A 2 -1.64 16.01 12.81
CA ALA A 2 -2.93 15.38 13.10
C ALA A 2 -3.60 15.87 14.40
N LEU A 3 -2.83 16.12 15.46
CA LEU A 3 -3.34 16.63 16.75
C LEU A 3 -4.08 17.98 16.63
N VAL A 4 -3.68 18.83 15.68
CA VAL A 4 -4.19 20.21 15.55
C VAL A 4 -5.15 20.37 14.37
N THR A 5 -5.66 19.26 13.82
CA THR A 5 -6.60 19.24 12.68
C THR A 5 -7.63 18.13 12.85
N GLU A 6 -8.87 18.37 12.41
CA GLU A 6 -9.96 17.39 12.53
C GLU A 6 -10.20 16.60 11.25
N HIS A 7 -10.26 17.29 10.09
CA HIS A 7 -10.68 16.68 8.82
C HIS A 7 -9.58 16.61 7.76
N LEU A 8 -8.43 17.24 7.99
CA LEU A 8 -7.37 17.30 6.98
C LEU A 8 -6.72 15.92 6.77
N GLY A 9 -6.68 15.44 5.52
CA GLY A 9 -5.96 14.21 5.15
C GLY A 9 -4.45 14.44 4.98
N PHE A 10 -3.65 13.39 5.19
CA PHE A 10 -2.20 13.41 5.10
C PHE A 10 -1.69 12.38 4.10
N GLY A 11 -1.31 12.83 2.91
CA GLY A 11 -0.64 12.00 1.91
C GLY A 11 0.86 11.89 2.18
N LEU A 12 1.37 10.69 2.47
CA LEU A 12 2.79 10.43 2.63
C LEU A 12 3.36 9.71 1.40
N THR A 13 4.50 10.18 0.88
CA THR A 13 5.24 9.44 -0.13
C THR A 13 6.21 8.49 0.56
N ALA A 14 6.09 7.19 0.27
CA ALA A 14 7.01 6.18 0.78
C ALA A 14 7.44 5.25 -0.35
N SER A 15 8.77 5.08 -0.45
CA SER A 15 9.39 4.22 -1.44
C SER A 15 9.37 2.77 -1.01
N LEU A 16 8.96 1.89 -1.91
CA LEU A 16 8.98 0.44 -1.70
C LEU A 16 10.40 -0.11 -1.58
N SER A 17 11.37 0.53 -2.21
CA SER A 17 12.72 -0.03 -2.39
C SER A 17 13.61 0.00 -1.14
N PHE A 18 13.20 0.68 -0.07
CA PHE A 18 14.10 1.05 1.03
C PHE A 18 13.69 0.52 2.41
N GLU A 19 12.43 0.12 2.59
CA GLU A 19 11.90 -0.38 3.85
C GLU A 19 11.13 -1.66 3.59
N HIS A 20 11.42 -2.73 4.33
CA HIS A 20 10.69 -4.00 4.22
C HIS A 20 9.18 -3.80 4.49
N PRO A 21 8.26 -4.52 3.80
CA PRO A 21 6.82 -4.32 3.94
C PRO A 21 6.28 -4.49 5.37
N TYR A 22 6.87 -5.40 6.15
CA TYR A 22 6.43 -5.69 7.51
C TYR A 22 6.52 -4.49 8.49
N PRO A 23 7.71 -3.87 8.73
CA PRO A 23 7.78 -2.66 9.55
C PRO A 23 7.01 -1.47 8.96
N PHE A 24 6.93 -1.37 7.62
CA PHE A 24 6.17 -0.31 6.96
C PHE A 24 4.66 -0.42 7.21
N ALA A 25 4.08 -1.63 7.11
CA ALA A 25 2.68 -1.88 7.43
C ALA A 25 2.34 -1.45 8.86
N ARG A 26 3.22 -1.72 9.83
CA ARG A 26 3.05 -1.23 11.22
C ARG A 26 3.00 0.29 11.29
N ARG A 27 3.86 0.99 10.54
CA ARG A 27 3.88 2.47 10.50
C ARG A 27 2.59 3.02 9.91
N LEU A 28 2.09 2.41 8.84
CA LEU A 28 0.81 2.78 8.24
C LEU A 28 -0.33 2.61 9.25
N SER A 29 -0.52 1.42 9.83
CA SER A 29 -1.59 1.19 10.82
C SER A 29 -1.48 2.12 12.03
N THR A 30 -0.26 2.36 12.53
CA THR A 30 -0.03 3.30 13.63
C THR A 30 -0.48 4.71 13.27
N LEU A 31 -0.10 5.20 12.09
CA LEU A 31 -0.53 6.52 11.62
C LEU A 31 -2.04 6.55 11.38
N ASP A 32 -2.62 5.48 10.86
CA ASP A 32 -4.06 5.39 10.64
C ASP A 32 -4.86 5.50 11.94
N HIS A 33 -4.42 4.79 12.99
CA HIS A 33 -4.97 4.93 14.34
C HIS A 33 -4.78 6.35 14.90
N LEU A 34 -3.55 6.88 14.86
CA LEU A 34 -3.23 8.20 15.43
C LEU A 34 -3.95 9.35 14.71
N THR A 35 -4.19 9.20 13.41
CA THR A 35 -4.89 10.21 12.60
C THR A 35 -6.39 9.99 12.54
N LYS A 36 -6.91 8.88 13.08
CA LYS A 36 -8.32 8.46 12.99
C LYS A 36 -8.77 8.28 11.54
N GLY A 37 -8.00 7.55 10.74
CA GLY A 37 -8.39 7.24 9.37
C GLY A 37 -8.19 8.39 8.38
N ARG A 38 -7.09 9.14 8.51
CA ARG A 38 -6.82 10.32 7.65
C ARG A 38 -5.50 10.22 6.90
N ILE A 39 -4.91 9.04 6.78
CA ILE A 39 -3.67 8.89 6.02
C ILE A 39 -3.94 8.40 4.60
N GLY A 40 -3.13 8.90 3.67
CA GLY A 40 -3.00 8.38 2.33
C GLY A 40 -1.55 8.00 2.07
N TRP A 41 -1.34 7.00 1.24
CA TRP A 41 -0.01 6.51 0.87
C TRP A 41 0.21 6.68 -0.64
N ASN A 42 1.13 7.57 -1.00
CA ASN A 42 1.66 7.69 -2.36
C ASN A 42 2.77 6.66 -2.57
N ILE A 43 2.44 5.61 -3.32
CA ILE A 43 3.30 4.47 -3.63
C ILE A 43 4.31 4.87 -4.71
N VAL A 44 5.60 4.77 -4.38
CA VAL A 44 6.68 5.05 -5.33
C VAL A 44 7.70 3.92 -5.38
N THR A 45 8.15 3.56 -6.57
CA THR A 45 9.14 2.47 -6.78
C THR A 45 10.59 2.97 -6.74
N SER A 46 10.80 4.27 -6.52
CA SER A 46 12.07 4.99 -6.62
C SER A 46 12.81 4.82 -7.96
N TYR A 47 13.52 5.88 -8.38
CA TYR A 47 14.28 5.85 -9.64
C TYR A 47 15.72 6.36 -9.53
N LEU A 48 16.09 6.96 -8.40
CA LEU A 48 17.40 7.54 -8.21
C LEU A 48 18.43 6.49 -7.77
N GLU A 49 19.52 6.41 -8.51
CA GLU A 49 20.62 5.47 -8.25
C GLU A 49 21.35 5.77 -6.92
N SER A 50 21.48 7.05 -6.58
CA SER A 50 22.07 7.48 -5.30
C SER A 50 21.32 6.93 -4.09
N GLY A 51 20.00 6.79 -4.17
CA GLY A 51 19.19 6.19 -3.11
C GLY A 51 19.53 4.72 -2.90
N ALA A 52 19.61 3.95 -3.99
CA ALA A 52 20.00 2.53 -3.94
C ALA A 52 21.40 2.34 -3.34
N ARG A 53 22.39 3.15 -3.76
CA ARG A 53 23.76 3.07 -3.23
C ARG A 53 23.84 3.32 -1.72
N ASN A 54 23.09 4.29 -1.22
CA ASN A 54 23.12 4.66 0.21
C ASN A 54 22.45 3.63 1.13
N ILE A 55 21.72 2.66 0.59
CA ILE A 55 21.13 1.56 1.36
C ILE A 55 21.77 0.21 1.04
N GLY A 56 22.93 0.21 0.37
CA GLY A 56 23.75 -0.98 0.15
C GLY A 56 23.48 -1.75 -1.15
N TYR A 57 22.63 -1.26 -2.05
CA TYR A 57 22.49 -1.83 -3.39
C TYR A 57 23.56 -1.29 -4.34
N GLN A 58 24.14 -2.16 -5.17
CA GLN A 58 25.18 -1.75 -6.13
C GLN A 58 24.63 -0.86 -7.26
N ALA A 59 23.42 -1.14 -7.70
CA ALA A 59 22.71 -0.37 -8.71
C ALA A 59 21.20 -0.49 -8.49
N GLN A 60 20.44 0.37 -9.17
CA GLN A 60 18.98 0.21 -9.24
C GLN A 60 18.61 -1.01 -10.09
N SER A 61 17.57 -1.73 -9.70
CA SER A 61 16.99 -2.80 -10.50
C SER A 61 16.40 -2.27 -11.81
N ASP A 62 16.17 -3.14 -12.80
CA ASP A 62 15.49 -2.77 -14.04
C ASP A 62 14.11 -2.15 -13.78
N HIS A 63 13.67 -1.22 -14.63
CA HIS A 63 12.42 -0.48 -14.45
C HIS A 63 11.19 -1.37 -14.31
N ASP A 64 11.06 -2.43 -15.11
CA ASP A 64 9.86 -3.28 -15.09
C ASP A 64 9.90 -4.24 -13.89
N SER A 65 11.08 -4.78 -13.57
CA SER A 65 11.28 -5.60 -12.36
C SER A 65 10.97 -4.86 -11.06
N ARG A 66 11.07 -3.52 -11.04
CA ARG A 66 10.65 -2.72 -9.87
C ARG A 66 9.15 -2.78 -9.63
N TYR A 67 8.34 -2.92 -10.68
CA TYR A 67 6.90 -3.04 -10.52
C TYR A 67 6.48 -4.45 -10.13
N ASP A 68 7.22 -5.48 -10.54
CA ASP A 68 6.97 -6.84 -10.04
C ASP A 68 7.29 -6.95 -8.55
N TYR A 69 8.40 -6.34 -8.13
CA TYR A 69 8.71 -6.12 -6.71
C TYR A 69 7.61 -5.34 -5.99
N ALA A 70 7.08 -4.29 -6.64
CA ALA A 70 6.02 -3.46 -6.07
C ALA A 70 4.71 -4.23 -5.88
N ASP A 71 4.34 -5.07 -6.85
CA ASP A 71 3.14 -5.90 -6.77
C ASP A 71 3.23 -6.87 -5.60
N GLU A 72 4.36 -7.57 -5.45
CA GLU A 72 4.55 -8.48 -4.31
C GLU A 72 4.59 -7.72 -2.97
N TYR A 73 5.20 -6.54 -2.94
CA TYR A 73 5.22 -5.67 -1.75
C TYR A 73 3.79 -5.33 -1.30
N LEU A 74 2.94 -4.88 -2.23
CA LEU A 74 1.55 -4.55 -1.95
C LEU A 74 0.77 -5.79 -1.51
N GLN A 75 0.99 -6.95 -2.14
CA GLN A 75 0.37 -8.20 -1.69
C GLN A 75 0.71 -8.54 -0.22
N VAL A 76 1.96 -8.36 0.20
CA VAL A 76 2.34 -8.54 1.62
C VAL A 76 1.59 -7.54 2.50
N VAL A 77 1.61 -6.26 2.14
CA VAL A 77 0.95 -5.21 2.92
C VAL A 77 -0.56 -5.44 3.03
N TYR A 78 -1.25 -5.76 1.94
CA TYR A 78 -2.69 -6.06 1.96
C TYR A 78 -3.01 -7.28 2.82
N LYS A 79 -2.22 -8.35 2.73
CA LYS A 79 -2.41 -9.52 3.59
C LYS A 79 -2.26 -9.15 5.07
N LEU A 80 -1.31 -8.28 5.43
CA LEU A 80 -1.13 -7.81 6.81
C LEU A 80 -2.31 -6.94 7.28
N LEU A 81 -2.70 -5.93 6.50
CA LEU A 81 -3.70 -4.92 6.90
C LEU A 81 -5.13 -5.46 6.86
N GLU A 82 -5.46 -6.29 5.86
CA GLU A 82 -6.81 -6.77 5.62
C GLU A 82 -7.04 -8.18 6.16
N GLY A 83 -6.05 -9.07 6.02
CA GLY A 83 -6.23 -10.51 6.24
C GLY A 83 -5.77 -11.03 7.59
N SER A 84 -4.79 -10.38 8.23
CA SER A 84 -4.18 -10.94 9.43
C SER A 84 -5.04 -10.82 10.69
N TRP A 85 -5.91 -9.82 10.77
CA TRP A 85 -6.83 -9.64 11.91
C TRP A 85 -8.26 -9.47 11.38
N GLU A 86 -9.20 -10.28 11.86
CA GLU A 86 -10.62 -10.11 11.55
C GLU A 86 -11.19 -8.83 12.17
N GLN A 87 -12.35 -8.37 11.68
CA GLN A 87 -12.96 -7.09 12.08
C GLN A 87 -13.27 -6.97 13.56
N ASP A 88 -13.60 -8.09 14.22
CA ASP A 88 -13.98 -8.16 15.63
C ASP A 88 -12.97 -8.99 16.46
N ALA A 89 -11.72 -9.05 16.00
CA ALA A 89 -10.64 -9.70 16.74
C ALA A 89 -10.31 -8.99 18.06
N VAL A 90 -10.57 -7.68 18.18
CA VAL A 90 -10.31 -6.90 19.40
C VAL A 90 -11.59 -6.75 20.21
N LEU A 91 -11.63 -7.37 21.39
CA LEU A 91 -12.80 -7.42 22.26
C LEU A 91 -12.76 -6.37 23.37
N ARG A 92 -11.56 -6.08 23.90
CA ARG A 92 -11.34 -5.21 25.09
C ARG A 92 -12.26 -5.56 26.27
N ASP A 93 -12.48 -6.86 26.51
CA ASP A 93 -13.35 -7.35 27.57
C ASP A 93 -12.58 -7.39 28.91
N SER A 94 -12.82 -6.38 29.75
CA SER A 94 -12.18 -6.27 31.07
C SER A 94 -12.73 -7.28 32.08
N GLU A 95 -13.99 -7.69 31.96
CA GLU A 95 -14.63 -8.64 32.89
C GLU A 95 -14.03 -10.05 32.70
N ARG A 96 -13.92 -10.49 31.43
CA ARG A 96 -13.32 -11.78 31.07
C ARG A 96 -11.79 -11.72 30.98
N ARG A 97 -11.19 -10.52 31.05
CA ARG A 97 -9.76 -10.25 30.87
C ARG A 97 -9.22 -10.69 29.51
N ILE A 98 -10.02 -10.49 28.46
CA ILE A 98 -9.67 -10.84 27.08
C ILE A 98 -9.55 -9.55 26.27
N PHE A 99 -8.33 -9.21 25.87
CA PHE A 99 -8.12 -8.06 24.99
C PHE A 99 -8.50 -8.37 23.54
N SER A 100 -8.07 -9.53 23.03
CA SER A 100 -8.32 -9.98 21.66
C SER A 100 -8.58 -11.48 21.59
N ASP A 101 -9.39 -11.91 20.62
CA ASP A 101 -9.63 -13.33 20.34
C ASP A 101 -8.50 -13.89 19.46
N PRO A 102 -7.63 -14.77 19.99
CA PRO A 102 -6.50 -15.32 19.23
C PRO A 102 -6.94 -16.18 18.03
N ARG A 103 -8.18 -16.67 18.01
CA ARG A 103 -8.72 -17.47 16.88
C ARG A 103 -9.02 -16.60 15.66
N LYS A 104 -9.01 -15.28 15.82
CA LYS A 104 -9.31 -14.27 14.80
C LYS A 104 -8.07 -13.52 14.32
N ILE A 105 -6.90 -14.02 14.69
CA ILE A 105 -5.59 -13.45 14.37
C ILE A 105 -4.80 -14.52 13.64
N HIS A 106 -4.50 -14.24 12.37
CA HIS A 106 -4.06 -15.24 11.40
C HIS A 106 -2.68 -14.90 10.83
N PRO A 107 -1.75 -15.86 10.76
CA PRO A 107 -0.52 -15.70 10.01
C PRO A 107 -0.82 -15.51 8.53
N ILE A 108 -0.14 -14.57 7.87
CA ILE A 108 -0.39 -14.33 6.44
C ILE A 108 0.27 -15.37 5.52
N ASN A 109 1.24 -16.13 6.05
CA ASN A 109 1.96 -17.20 5.35
C ASN A 109 2.40 -16.81 3.92
N HIS A 110 2.87 -15.58 3.72
CA HIS A 110 3.27 -15.11 2.41
C HIS A 110 4.63 -15.71 2.04
N GLN A 111 4.68 -16.42 0.92
CA GLN A 111 5.91 -16.91 0.29
C GLN A 111 5.89 -16.49 -1.18
N GLY A 112 6.73 -15.53 -1.53
CA GLY A 112 6.85 -15.00 -2.87
C GLY A 112 8.28 -15.02 -3.39
N THR A 113 8.51 -14.33 -4.50
CA THR A 113 9.82 -14.23 -5.14
C THR A 113 10.74 -13.28 -4.36
N PHE A 114 10.18 -12.20 -3.83
CA PHE A 114 10.92 -11.12 -3.16
C PHE A 114 10.82 -11.17 -1.63
N PHE A 115 9.73 -11.71 -1.08
CA PHE A 115 9.43 -11.67 0.34
C PHE A 115 8.95 -13.02 0.87
N ASN A 116 9.38 -13.32 2.10
CA ASN A 116 8.85 -14.41 2.90
C ASN A 116 8.42 -13.84 4.25
N VAL A 117 7.11 -13.79 4.49
CA VAL A 117 6.51 -13.19 5.69
C VAL A 117 5.49 -14.16 6.27
N PRO A 118 5.88 -15.01 7.23
CA PRO A 118 5.00 -16.05 7.76
C PRO A 118 4.03 -15.54 8.83
N GLY A 119 4.39 -14.46 9.54
CA GLY A 119 3.74 -14.06 10.78
C GLY A 119 2.40 -13.35 10.65
N ILE A 120 1.91 -12.87 11.79
CA ILE A 120 0.73 -12.02 11.93
C ILE A 120 1.10 -10.54 11.77
N HIS A 121 0.14 -9.67 11.52
CA HIS A 121 0.34 -8.24 11.66
C HIS A 121 0.45 -7.84 13.14
N LEU A 122 1.29 -6.85 13.43
CA LEU A 122 1.53 -6.39 14.81
C LEU A 122 0.45 -5.45 15.35
N CYS A 123 -0.34 -4.85 14.45
CA CYS A 123 -1.37 -3.88 14.82
C CYS A 123 -2.76 -4.48 14.68
N GLU A 124 -3.65 -4.11 15.61
CA GLU A 124 -5.08 -4.33 15.44
C GLU A 124 -5.64 -3.52 14.25
N PRO A 125 -6.79 -3.93 13.66
CA PRO A 125 -7.43 -3.21 12.58
C PRO A 125 -7.60 -1.72 12.88
N SER A 126 -7.03 -0.88 12.02
CA SER A 126 -7.16 0.58 12.09
C SER A 126 -8.41 1.04 11.33
N PRO A 127 -8.86 2.31 11.49
CA PRO A 127 -10.12 2.78 10.91
C PRO A 127 -10.28 2.53 9.40
N GLN A 128 -9.21 2.68 8.62
CA GLN A 128 -9.22 2.41 7.18
C GLN A 128 -8.71 1.00 6.83
N ARG A 129 -7.99 0.35 7.76
CA ARG A 129 -7.06 -0.76 7.50
C ARG A 129 -6.00 -0.38 6.47
N THR A 130 -6.29 -0.52 5.18
CA THR A 130 -5.47 0.02 4.10
C THR A 130 -5.75 1.51 3.93
N PRO A 131 -4.71 2.38 4.00
CA PRO A 131 -4.87 3.81 3.78
C PRO A 131 -5.25 4.11 2.32
N VAL A 132 -5.75 5.31 2.04
CA VAL A 132 -6.07 5.70 0.64
C VAL A 132 -4.82 5.60 -0.22
N LEU A 133 -4.89 4.86 -1.31
CA LEU A 133 -3.74 4.58 -2.17
C LEU A 133 -3.61 5.62 -3.28
N TYR A 134 -2.47 6.31 -3.28
CA TYR A 134 -2.05 7.24 -4.31
C TYR A 134 -0.94 6.64 -5.16
N GLN A 135 -0.87 7.02 -6.43
CA GLN A 135 0.20 6.64 -7.34
C GLN A 135 0.50 7.74 -8.36
N ALA A 136 1.74 7.84 -8.86
CA ALA A 136 2.17 8.88 -9.79
C ALA A 136 3.03 8.40 -10.99
N GLY A 137 3.03 7.10 -11.29
CA GLY A 137 3.80 6.48 -12.36
C GLY A 137 3.25 6.80 -13.75
N ALA A 138 4.05 7.47 -14.57
CA ALA A 138 3.65 7.89 -15.93
C ALA A 138 4.01 6.88 -17.04
N SER A 139 4.88 5.90 -16.76
CA SER A 139 5.27 4.85 -17.71
C SER A 139 4.11 3.90 -18.01
N SER A 140 4.18 3.10 -19.09
CA SER A 140 3.11 2.13 -19.42
C SER A 140 2.85 1.16 -18.25
N ARG A 141 3.91 0.59 -17.68
CA ARG A 141 3.83 -0.27 -16.49
C ARG A 141 3.34 0.49 -15.25
N GLY A 142 3.79 1.73 -15.07
CA GLY A 142 3.32 2.59 -13.99
C GLY A 142 1.83 2.90 -14.04
N LYS A 143 1.28 3.18 -15.22
CA LYS A 143 -0.17 3.37 -15.40
C LYS A 143 -0.97 2.09 -15.18
N GLN A 144 -0.41 0.93 -15.58
CA GLN A 144 -1.02 -0.36 -15.32
C GLN A 144 -1.10 -0.63 -13.81
N PHE A 145 0.02 -0.46 -13.10
CA PHE A 145 0.07 -0.59 -11.65
C PHE A 145 -0.89 0.40 -10.94
N ALA A 146 -0.98 1.64 -11.44
CA ALA A 146 -1.94 2.61 -10.94
C ALA A 146 -3.39 2.14 -11.12
N ALA A 147 -3.71 1.59 -12.28
CA ALA A 147 -5.04 1.06 -12.59
C ALA A 147 -5.41 -0.17 -11.74
N GLU A 148 -4.42 -0.94 -11.30
CA GLU A 148 -4.63 -2.12 -10.46
C GLU A 148 -4.85 -1.78 -8.98
N HIS A 149 -4.12 -0.79 -8.46
CA HIS A 149 -4.03 -0.54 -7.01
C HIS A 149 -4.49 0.84 -6.55
N ALA A 150 -4.38 1.88 -7.38
CA ALA A 150 -4.56 3.25 -6.91
C ALA A 150 -6.03 3.66 -6.84
N GLU A 151 -6.40 4.31 -5.75
CA GLU A 151 -7.68 5.03 -5.62
C GLU A 151 -7.55 6.46 -6.16
N CYS A 152 -6.35 7.04 -6.07
CA CYS A 152 -6.02 8.36 -6.56
C CYS A 152 -4.75 8.33 -7.42
N VAL A 153 -4.78 8.96 -8.60
CA VAL A 153 -3.59 9.05 -9.47
C VAL A 153 -3.17 10.50 -9.66
N PHE A 154 -1.93 10.82 -9.29
CA PHE A 154 -1.35 12.13 -9.54
C PHE A 154 -0.78 12.19 -10.97
N VAL A 155 -1.43 12.97 -11.83
CA VAL A 155 -1.07 13.09 -13.25
C VAL A 155 -0.45 14.46 -13.52
N ALA A 156 0.78 14.46 -14.04
CA ALA A 156 1.41 15.64 -14.62
C ALA A 156 1.23 15.60 -16.15
N ALA A 157 0.55 16.60 -16.71
CA ALA A 157 0.35 16.73 -18.15
C ALA A 157 0.51 18.20 -18.58
N PRO A 158 1.27 18.48 -19.66
CA PRO A 158 1.55 19.87 -20.07
C PRO A 158 0.37 20.52 -20.82
N SER A 159 -0.71 19.78 -21.11
CA SER A 159 -1.90 20.31 -21.74
C SER A 159 -3.17 19.52 -21.37
N LYS A 160 -4.33 20.18 -21.50
CA LYS A 160 -5.65 19.54 -21.29
C LYS A 160 -5.88 18.35 -22.22
N VAL A 161 -5.39 18.42 -23.46
CA VAL A 161 -5.54 17.35 -24.46
C VAL A 161 -4.77 16.10 -24.03
N LEU A 162 -3.53 16.27 -23.56
CA LEU A 162 -2.72 15.14 -23.08
C LEU A 162 -3.26 14.59 -21.76
N LEU A 163 -3.74 15.45 -20.84
CA LEU A 163 -4.39 15.01 -19.62
C LEU A 163 -5.60 14.12 -19.91
N LYS A 164 -6.48 14.54 -20.85
CA LYS A 164 -7.66 13.76 -21.25
C LYS A 164 -7.26 12.37 -21.76
N LYS A 165 -6.21 12.27 -22.58
CA LYS A 165 -5.69 10.98 -23.08
C LYS A 165 -5.17 10.10 -21.94
N THR A 166 -4.39 10.65 -21.02
CA THR A 166 -3.86 9.90 -19.88
C THR A 166 -4.96 9.38 -18.95
N VAL A 167 -5.96 10.21 -18.64
CA VAL A 167 -7.10 9.80 -17.81
C VAL A 167 -7.90 8.68 -18.48
N ALA A 168 -8.15 8.79 -19.79
CA ALA A 168 -8.86 7.74 -20.53
C ALA A 168 -8.09 6.41 -20.55
N ASP A 169 -6.76 6.45 -20.73
CA ASP A 169 -5.89 5.28 -20.71
C ASP A 169 -5.90 4.57 -19.35
N ILE A 170 -5.76 5.32 -18.24
CA ILE A 170 -5.79 4.75 -16.89
C ILE A 170 -7.16 4.11 -16.60
N ARG A 171 -8.26 4.77 -16.97
CA ARG A 171 -9.62 4.23 -16.75
C ARG A 171 -9.85 2.94 -17.52
N ARG A 172 -9.46 2.89 -18.80
CA ARG A 172 -9.53 1.68 -19.62
C ARG A 172 -8.75 0.52 -18.97
N ARG A 173 -7.53 0.77 -18.50
CA ARG A 173 -6.72 -0.25 -17.82
C ARG A 173 -7.36 -0.72 -16.51
N ALA A 174 -8.04 0.18 -15.78
CA ALA A 174 -8.73 -0.17 -14.54
C ALA A 174 -9.95 -1.06 -14.81
N GLU A 175 -10.70 -0.78 -15.87
CA GLU A 175 -11.79 -1.65 -16.35
C GLU A 175 -11.26 -3.05 -16.72
N GLU A 176 -10.15 -3.12 -17.45
CA GLU A 176 -9.49 -4.38 -17.83
C GLU A 176 -9.02 -5.16 -16.58
N ALA A 177 -8.37 -4.49 -15.63
CA ALA A 177 -7.91 -5.12 -14.38
C ALA A 177 -9.08 -5.59 -13.50
N ALA A 178 -10.19 -4.85 -13.45
CA ALA A 178 -11.39 -5.26 -12.74
C ALA A 178 -12.04 -6.50 -13.39
N ALA A 179 -12.11 -6.54 -14.72
CA ALA A 179 -12.66 -7.70 -15.44
C ALA A 179 -11.83 -8.97 -15.21
N ILE A 180 -10.50 -8.86 -15.19
CA ILE A 180 -9.61 -9.99 -14.87
C ILE A 180 -9.87 -10.51 -13.46
N ARG A 181 -9.96 -9.62 -12.46
CA ARG A 181 -10.23 -9.99 -11.06
C ARG A 181 -11.60 -10.63 -10.86
N ALA A 182 -12.60 -10.24 -11.65
CA ALA A 182 -13.93 -10.85 -11.58
C ALA A 182 -13.99 -12.25 -12.21
N ALA A 183 -13.02 -12.60 -13.06
CA ALA A 183 -12.95 -13.89 -13.75
C ALA A 183 -12.06 -14.93 -13.03
N SER A 184 -11.29 -14.52 -12.01
CA SER A 184 -10.40 -15.37 -11.20
C SER A 184 -11.04 -15.77 -9.88
#